data_AF-A0A2S7PXT8-F1
#
_entry.id   AF-A0A2S7PXT8-F1
#
_cell.length_a   1.000
_cell.length_b   1.000
_cell.length_c   1.000
_cell.angle_alpha   90.00
_cell.angle_beta   90.00
_cell.angle_gamma   90.00
#
_symmetry.space_group_name_H-M   'P 1'
#
loop_
_entity.id
_entity.type
_entity.pdbx_description
1 polymer ?
#
loop_
_entity_poly.entity_id
_entity_poly.type
_entity_poly.pdbx_seq_one_letter_code
_entity_poly.pdbx_strand_id
1 'polypeptide(L)'
;MTSPPKPSQEDSESEVEIPTDSESDSDSGTEMTDSQVQKWLTNTFDRSTTKPMKAPLTASLSIPISASDVEKIKAGFRSRNMDDKWDLLAENPDEEGNLSLHIIRNWLHEECYVLHVVPEHEGKAKIEKITWEGNKGGLRCDEKQAMMEAVILCRMMLGCEFEALPEYGIGNLENTKVYKKLDAPDAK
;
A
#
# COMPACT_ATOMS: atom_id res chain seq x y z
N MET A 1 33.65 77.13 12.19
CA MET A 1 32.70 77.61 13.20
C MET A 1 31.46 76.73 13.07
N THR A 2 31.12 75.87 14.04
CA THR A 2 30.56 76.15 15.39
C THR A 2 29.02 76.16 15.34
N SER A 3 28.40 75.18 16.02
CA SER A 3 26.95 74.96 16.25
C SER A 3 26.32 76.05 17.17
N PRO A 4 25.03 76.02 17.65
CA PRO A 4 24.00 74.95 17.77
C PRO A 4 22.56 75.47 17.40
N PRO A 5 21.39 75.14 18.05
CA PRO A 5 20.90 73.98 18.84
C PRO A 5 19.50 73.39 18.42
N LYS A 6 18.99 72.41 19.20
CA LYS A 6 17.62 71.80 19.31
C LYS A 6 16.54 72.77 19.91
N PRO A 7 15.24 72.39 20.18
CA PRO A 7 14.43 71.15 19.97
C PRO A 7 13.14 71.42 19.11
N SER A 8 12.13 70.57 18.85
CA SER A 8 11.25 69.65 19.65
C SER A 8 10.65 68.55 18.73
N GLN A 9 10.32 67.31 19.17
CA GLN A 9 9.15 66.87 19.98
C GLN A 9 7.80 67.12 19.27
N GLU A 10 6.82 66.21 19.26
CA GLU A 10 6.74 64.79 19.72
C GLU A 10 7.20 63.79 18.60
N ASP A 11 6.66 62.59 18.24
CA ASP A 11 5.52 61.75 18.69
C ASP A 11 5.58 60.26 18.22
N SER A 12 4.77 59.39 18.86
CA SER A 12 4.21 58.07 18.43
C SER A 12 5.13 56.89 18.02
N GLU A 13 5.47 56.05 19.01
CA GLU A 13 5.85 54.63 18.85
C GLU A 13 4.60 53.72 18.74
N SER A 14 4.73 52.52 18.15
CA SER A 14 3.78 51.40 18.34
C SER A 14 4.36 50.07 17.85
N GLU A 15 5.25 49.48 18.67
CA GLU A 15 5.67 48.09 18.51
C GLU A 15 4.55 47.18 19.06
N VAL A 16 4.02 46.28 18.22
CA VAL A 16 2.85 45.46 18.57
C VAL A 16 3.31 44.10 19.10
N GLU A 17 3.46 44.01 20.42
CA GLU A 17 3.65 42.72 21.09
C GLU A 17 2.43 41.82 20.88
N ILE A 18 2.66 40.59 20.43
CA ILE A 18 1.61 39.60 20.19
C ILE A 18 1.41 38.80 21.49
N PRO A 19 0.21 38.79 22.10
CA PRO A 19 0.00 38.02 23.33
C PRO A 19 0.01 36.52 23.05
N THR A 20 0.88 35.79 23.75
CA THR A 20 0.87 34.32 23.77
C THR A 20 -0.25 33.84 24.68
N ASP A 21 -1.47 33.67 24.12
CA ASP A 21 -2.54 32.99 24.85
C ASP A 21 -2.19 31.50 25.01
N SER A 22 -2.14 31.05 26.26
CA SER A 22 -1.67 29.71 26.63
C SER A 22 -2.85 28.76 26.79
N GLU A 23 -3.54 28.48 25.69
CA GLU A 23 -4.66 27.53 25.69
C GLU A 23 -4.17 26.12 26.02
N SER A 24 -4.53 25.64 27.21
CA SER A 24 -4.14 24.34 27.75
C SER A 24 -5.04 23.24 27.17
N ASP A 25 -4.86 22.92 25.88
CA ASP A 25 -5.45 21.75 25.26
C ASP A 25 -5.00 20.48 25.99
N SER A 26 -5.88 19.97 26.85
CA SER A 26 -5.72 18.67 27.52
C SER A 26 -6.05 17.56 26.52
N ASP A 27 -5.28 17.47 25.44
CA ASP A 27 -5.38 16.37 24.49
C ASP A 27 -5.15 15.05 25.22
N SER A 28 -6.21 14.27 25.39
CA SER A 28 -6.14 12.89 25.86
C SER A 28 -5.74 11.95 24.72
N GLY A 29 -4.83 12.41 23.87
CA GLY A 29 -4.14 11.60 22.89
C GLY A 29 -3.41 10.48 23.62
N THR A 30 -3.93 9.26 23.49
CA THR A 30 -3.25 8.07 23.98
C THR A 30 -1.98 7.88 23.15
N GLU A 31 -0.86 8.44 23.62
CA GLU A 31 0.44 8.38 22.95
C GLU A 31 0.74 6.95 22.52
N MET A 32 0.77 6.71 21.20
CA MET A 32 1.11 5.39 20.68
C MET A 32 2.57 5.13 21.00
N THR A 33 2.83 4.12 21.84
CA THR A 33 4.20 3.75 22.22
C THR A 33 5.04 3.43 20.98
N ASP A 34 6.35 3.65 21.05
CA ASP A 34 7.27 3.32 19.95
C ASP A 34 7.06 1.88 19.44
N SER A 35 6.79 0.92 20.33
CA SER A 35 6.48 -0.47 19.96
C SER A 35 5.18 -0.62 19.15
N GLN A 36 4.15 0.19 19.43
CA GLN A 36 2.91 0.22 18.64
C GLN A 36 3.12 0.92 17.29
N VAL A 37 3.90 2.01 17.25
CA VAL A 37 4.26 2.72 16.01
C VAL A 37 5.11 1.82 15.11
N GLN A 38 6.13 1.16 15.66
CA GLN A 38 6.94 0.17 14.94
C GLN A 38 6.08 -1.00 14.44
N LYS A 39 5.14 -1.54 15.23
CA LYS A 39 4.18 -2.56 14.75
C LYS A 39 3.30 -2.02 13.61
N TRP A 40 2.88 -0.77 13.66
CA TRP A 40 2.14 -0.12 12.57
C TRP A 40 2.98 0.12 11.30
N LEU A 41 4.31 0.17 11.44
CA LEU A 41 5.25 0.35 10.34
C LEU A 41 5.80 -0.97 9.75
N THR A 42 5.53 -2.15 10.33
CA THR A 42 5.97 -3.41 9.70
C THR A 42 5.12 -3.72 8.47
N ASN A 43 5.75 -4.09 7.36
CA ASN A 43 5.08 -4.52 6.12
C ASN A 43 4.44 -5.92 6.24
N THR A 44 4.23 -6.41 7.47
CA THR A 44 3.52 -7.65 7.77
C THR A 44 2.03 -7.48 7.50
N PHE A 45 1.41 -8.49 6.89
CA PHE A 45 -0.04 -8.58 6.76
C PHE A 45 -0.68 -8.92 8.12
N ASP A 46 -1.70 -8.15 8.49
CA ASP A 46 -2.58 -8.47 9.63
C ASP A 46 -4.02 -8.52 9.12
N ARG A 47 -4.57 -9.74 9.02
CA ARG A 47 -5.90 -10.00 8.47
C ARG A 47 -7.04 -9.28 9.22
N SER A 48 -6.81 -8.81 10.45
CA SER A 48 -7.79 -8.01 11.19
C SER A 48 -7.90 -6.56 10.69
N THR A 49 -6.90 -6.07 9.95
CA THR A 49 -6.83 -4.69 9.43
C THR A 49 -7.45 -4.53 8.04
N THR A 50 -7.80 -5.64 7.37
CA THR A 50 -8.24 -5.65 5.96
C THR A 50 -9.62 -6.27 5.78
N LYS A 51 -10.41 -5.70 4.87
CA LYS A 51 -11.63 -6.33 4.33
C LYS A 51 -11.22 -7.44 3.35
N PRO A 52 -11.72 -8.68 3.52
CA PRO A 52 -11.43 -9.77 2.60
C PRO A 52 -12.12 -9.55 1.24
N MET A 53 -11.56 -10.17 0.20
CA MET A 53 -12.14 -10.18 -1.15
C MET A 53 -13.61 -10.61 -1.17
N LYS A 54 -14.41 -9.95 -2.01
CA LYS A 54 -15.74 -10.43 -2.41
C LYS A 54 -15.57 -11.47 -3.51
N ALA A 55 -16.40 -12.52 -3.49
CA ALA A 55 -16.44 -13.58 -4.50
C ALA A 55 -15.05 -14.01 -5.06
N PRO A 56 -14.07 -14.36 -4.19
CA PRO A 56 -12.68 -14.55 -4.61
C PRO A 56 -12.54 -15.64 -5.67
N LEU A 57 -11.71 -15.35 -6.67
CA LEU A 57 -11.34 -16.26 -7.75
C LEU A 57 -9.88 -16.67 -7.59
N THR A 58 -9.53 -17.93 -7.91
CA THR A 58 -8.18 -18.46 -7.80
C THR A 58 -7.78 -19.21 -9.07
N ALA A 59 -6.51 -19.07 -9.48
CA ALA A 59 -5.93 -19.80 -10.61
C ALA A 59 -4.48 -20.19 -10.32
N SER A 60 -4.06 -21.35 -10.83
CA SER A 60 -2.67 -21.82 -10.77
C SER A 60 -1.81 -21.14 -11.84
N LEU A 61 -0.61 -20.70 -11.46
CA LEU A 61 0.32 -19.97 -12.31
C LEU A 61 1.65 -20.71 -12.51
N SER A 62 2.18 -21.34 -11.46
CA SER A 62 3.47 -22.06 -11.46
C SER A 62 4.65 -21.27 -12.05
N ILE A 63 4.76 -19.98 -11.71
CA ILE A 63 5.79 -19.07 -12.25
C ILE A 63 7.03 -19.11 -11.35
N PRO A 64 8.22 -19.53 -11.85
CA PRO A 64 9.46 -19.49 -11.06
C PRO A 64 9.87 -18.04 -10.79
N ILE A 65 10.38 -17.77 -9.58
CA ILE A 65 10.88 -16.45 -9.17
C ILE A 65 12.28 -16.57 -8.56
N SER A 66 13.05 -15.48 -8.68
CA SER A 66 14.41 -15.43 -8.13
C SER A 66 14.39 -15.36 -6.60
N ALA A 67 15.45 -15.85 -5.94
CA ALA A 67 15.62 -15.67 -4.50
C ALA A 67 15.69 -14.17 -4.11
N SER A 68 16.17 -13.30 -5.02
CA SER A 68 16.12 -11.85 -4.81
C SER A 68 14.68 -11.32 -4.78
N ASP A 69 13.82 -11.78 -5.69
CA ASP A 69 12.41 -11.40 -5.69
C ASP A 69 11.66 -11.94 -4.47
N VAL A 70 12.03 -13.13 -3.95
CA VAL A 70 11.51 -13.63 -2.67
C VAL A 70 11.82 -12.69 -1.51
N GLU A 71 13.06 -12.17 -1.40
CA GLU A 71 13.40 -11.22 -0.35
C GLU A 71 12.72 -9.84 -0.55
N LYS A 72 12.55 -9.38 -1.79
CA LYS A 72 11.73 -8.18 -2.10
C LYS A 72 10.27 -8.36 -1.66
N ILE A 73 9.69 -9.54 -1.90
CA ILE A 73 8.33 -9.92 -1.48
C ILE A 73 8.22 -9.93 0.05
N LYS A 74 9.16 -10.57 0.77
CA LYS A 74 9.20 -10.60 2.24
C LYS A 74 9.36 -9.20 2.86
N ALA A 75 10.16 -8.34 2.23
CA ALA A 75 10.35 -6.96 2.68
C ALA A 75 9.05 -6.14 2.54
N GLY A 76 8.26 -6.39 1.48
CA GLY A 76 6.97 -5.76 1.25
C GLY A 76 7.02 -4.24 1.08
N PHE A 77 5.84 -3.63 1.02
CA PHE A 77 5.67 -2.18 0.96
C PHE A 77 4.38 -1.77 1.70
N ARG A 78 4.47 -0.73 2.55
CA ARG A 78 3.32 -0.04 3.14
C ARG A 78 3.32 1.41 2.70
N SER A 79 2.16 1.87 2.23
CA SER A 79 1.90 3.21 1.77
C SER A 79 2.06 4.25 2.88
N ARG A 80 2.67 5.40 2.56
CA ARG A 80 2.84 6.49 3.54
C ARG A 80 1.73 7.53 3.46
N ASN A 81 0.99 7.59 2.36
CA ASN A 81 -0.15 8.48 2.17
C ASN A 81 -1.20 7.87 1.21
N MET A 82 -2.21 8.65 0.84
CA MET A 82 -3.32 8.23 -0.04
C MET A 82 -2.94 8.20 -1.54
N ASP A 83 -1.82 8.80 -1.93
CA ASP A 83 -1.32 8.79 -3.32
C ASP A 83 -0.60 7.48 -3.64
N ASP A 84 0.11 6.92 -2.65
CA ASP A 84 0.63 5.56 -2.62
C ASP A 84 -0.56 4.56 -2.56
N LYS A 85 -1.27 4.32 -3.67
CA LYS A 85 -2.59 3.63 -3.66
C LYS A 85 -2.61 2.18 -3.17
N TRP A 86 -1.44 1.55 -3.00
CA TRP A 86 -1.32 0.09 -2.86
C TRP A 86 -0.35 -0.30 -1.76
N ASP A 87 -0.85 -1.02 -0.76
CA ASP A 87 0.00 -1.78 0.17
C ASP A 87 0.28 -3.17 -0.42
N LEU A 88 1.51 -3.67 -0.27
CA LEU A 88 1.95 -5.00 -0.65
C LEU A 88 2.55 -5.68 0.59
N LEU A 89 1.71 -6.35 1.36
CA LEU A 89 2.05 -6.85 2.69
C LEU A 89 2.33 -8.36 2.69
N ALA A 90 3.44 -8.76 3.29
CA ALA A 90 3.82 -10.16 3.42
C ALA A 90 3.14 -10.78 4.65
N GLU A 91 2.44 -11.90 4.47
CA GLU A 91 2.12 -12.81 5.57
C GLU A 91 3.42 -13.51 6.02
N ASN A 92 3.53 -13.89 7.30
CA ASN A 92 4.70 -14.65 7.74
C ASN A 92 4.67 -16.06 7.11
N PRO A 93 5.83 -16.65 6.74
CA PRO A 93 5.86 -17.99 6.21
C PRO A 93 5.24 -19.03 7.16
N ASP A 94 4.53 -20.00 6.61
CA ASP A 94 3.93 -21.12 7.37
C ASP A 94 4.97 -22.20 7.76
N GLU A 95 4.50 -23.30 8.38
CA GLU A 95 5.35 -24.41 8.81
C GLU A 95 6.04 -25.15 7.65
N GLU A 96 5.54 -25.03 6.41
CA GLU A 96 6.15 -25.58 5.19
C GLU A 96 7.06 -24.54 4.49
N GLY A 97 7.00 -23.28 4.90
CA GLY A 97 7.72 -22.15 4.31
C GLY A 97 6.97 -21.43 3.19
N ASN A 98 5.67 -21.70 2.99
CA ASN A 98 4.83 -21.00 2.02
C ASN A 98 4.57 -19.56 2.47
N LEU A 99 4.52 -18.62 1.54
CA LEU A 99 4.49 -17.17 1.76
C LEU A 99 3.37 -16.51 0.95
N SER A 100 2.45 -15.82 1.62
CA SER A 100 1.39 -15.02 0.98
C SER A 100 1.84 -13.55 0.82
N LEU A 101 1.67 -12.96 -0.37
CA LEU A 101 1.77 -11.52 -0.57
C LEU A 101 0.39 -10.93 -0.85
N HIS A 102 -0.11 -10.11 0.07
CA HIS A 102 -1.42 -9.47 0.01
C HIS A 102 -1.30 -8.07 -0.59
N ILE A 103 -1.93 -7.86 -1.75
CA ILE A 103 -1.95 -6.58 -2.46
C ILE A 103 -3.30 -5.91 -2.18
N ILE A 104 -3.27 -4.79 -1.47
CA ILE A 104 -4.43 -4.16 -0.81
C ILE A 104 -4.58 -2.73 -1.30
N ARG A 105 -5.83 -2.30 -1.56
CA ARG A 105 -6.13 -0.90 -1.89
C ARG A 105 -6.17 -0.08 -0.60
N ASN A 106 -5.11 0.69 -0.35
CA ASN A 106 -4.82 1.25 0.98
C ASN A 106 -6.01 2.00 1.60
N TRP A 107 -6.61 2.96 0.88
CA TRP A 107 -7.70 3.80 1.39
C TRP A 107 -9.05 3.08 1.55
N LEU A 108 -9.23 1.90 0.96
CA LEU A 108 -10.39 1.06 1.20
C LEU A 108 -10.12 -0.01 2.27
N HIS A 109 -8.85 -0.29 2.56
CA HIS A 109 -8.38 -1.52 3.19
C HIS A 109 -8.97 -2.78 2.54
N GLU A 110 -9.22 -2.77 1.22
CA GLU A 110 -9.76 -3.91 0.48
C GLU A 110 -8.64 -4.74 -0.16
N GLU A 111 -8.55 -5.99 0.27
CA GLU A 111 -7.67 -7.00 -0.31
C GLU A 111 -8.10 -7.25 -1.77
N CYS A 112 -7.17 -7.05 -2.72
CA CYS A 112 -7.46 -7.11 -4.16
C CYS A 112 -6.81 -8.32 -4.85
N TYR A 113 -5.59 -8.67 -4.44
CA TYR A 113 -4.85 -9.84 -4.92
C TYR A 113 -4.09 -10.51 -3.78
N VAL A 114 -3.90 -11.83 -3.87
CA VAL A 114 -2.92 -12.58 -3.09
C VAL A 114 -2.09 -13.42 -4.04
N LEU A 115 -0.77 -13.24 -4.01
CA LEU A 115 0.19 -14.14 -4.66
C LEU A 115 0.65 -15.17 -3.64
N HIS A 116 0.48 -16.45 -3.95
CA HIS A 116 0.89 -17.56 -3.08
C HIS A 116 2.24 -18.08 -3.57
N VAL A 117 3.30 -17.77 -2.84
CA VAL A 117 4.66 -18.20 -3.12
C VAL A 117 4.94 -19.48 -2.33
N VAL A 118 5.44 -20.52 -3.01
CA VAL A 118 5.88 -21.77 -2.37
C VAL A 118 7.38 -21.98 -2.61
N PRO A 119 8.12 -22.49 -1.62
CA PRO A 119 9.53 -22.83 -1.80
C PRO A 119 9.68 -24.01 -2.77
N GLU A 120 10.83 -24.08 -3.42
CA GLU A 120 11.24 -25.21 -4.26
C GLU A 120 12.61 -25.74 -3.80
N HIS A 121 13.00 -26.90 -4.34
CA HIS A 121 14.33 -27.46 -4.09
C HIS A 121 15.44 -26.50 -4.52
N GLU A 122 16.61 -26.62 -3.88
CA GLU A 122 17.82 -25.82 -4.17
C GLU A 122 17.69 -24.31 -3.88
N GLY A 123 16.74 -23.89 -3.03
CA GLY A 123 16.59 -22.49 -2.62
C GLY A 123 15.91 -21.60 -3.66
N LYS A 124 15.22 -22.22 -4.62
CA LYS A 124 14.33 -21.55 -5.58
C LYS A 124 12.94 -21.38 -4.96
N ALA A 125 12.07 -20.62 -5.60
CA ALA A 125 10.66 -20.52 -5.26
C ALA A 125 9.82 -20.29 -6.52
N LYS A 126 8.51 -20.50 -6.41
CA LYS A 126 7.54 -20.14 -7.45
C LYS A 126 6.31 -19.48 -6.87
N ILE A 127 5.69 -18.60 -7.66
CA ILE A 127 4.29 -18.22 -7.45
C ILE A 127 3.46 -19.42 -7.93
N GLU A 128 2.91 -20.20 -7.00
CA GLU A 128 2.09 -21.37 -7.32
C GLU A 128 0.76 -20.93 -7.94
N LYS A 129 0.09 -19.97 -7.30
CA LYS A 129 -1.28 -19.56 -7.61
C LYS A 129 -1.51 -18.08 -7.26
N ILE A 130 -2.50 -17.47 -7.91
CA ILE A 130 -3.04 -16.15 -7.58
C ILE A 130 -4.49 -16.29 -7.12
N THR A 131 -4.87 -15.54 -6.09
CA THR A 131 -6.27 -15.29 -5.72
C THR A 131 -6.59 -13.81 -5.95
N TRP A 132 -7.78 -13.46 -6.43
CA TRP A 132 -8.17 -12.08 -6.70
C TRP A 132 -9.66 -11.78 -6.48
N GLU A 133 -9.94 -10.49 -6.22
CA GLU A 133 -11.28 -9.91 -6.10
C GLU A 133 -12.09 -10.13 -7.39
N GLY A 134 -13.10 -11.01 -7.31
CA GLY A 134 -13.92 -11.43 -8.45
C GLY A 134 -15.05 -10.45 -8.81
N ASN A 135 -15.36 -9.52 -7.91
CA ASN A 135 -16.42 -8.52 -7.99
C ASN A 135 -15.88 -7.12 -7.62
N LYS A 136 -15.05 -6.58 -8.51
CA LYS A 136 -14.55 -5.18 -8.49
C LYS A 136 -15.70 -4.19 -8.79
N GLY A 137 -16.67 -4.07 -7.88
CA GLY A 137 -17.78 -3.12 -7.96
C GLY A 137 -18.79 -3.41 -9.07
N GLY A 138 -19.18 -4.67 -9.26
CA GLY A 138 -20.05 -5.12 -10.36
C GLY A 138 -19.30 -5.41 -11.67
N LEU A 139 -17.95 -5.36 -11.65
CA LEU A 139 -17.08 -5.76 -12.74
C LEU A 139 -16.23 -6.97 -12.35
N ARG A 140 -16.05 -7.90 -13.28
CA ARG A 140 -15.23 -9.10 -13.13
C ARG A 140 -13.91 -8.94 -13.89
N CYS A 141 -12.82 -9.00 -13.13
CA CYS A 141 -11.48 -9.22 -13.66
C CYS A 141 -11.32 -10.71 -14.02
N ASP A 142 -10.70 -11.02 -15.16
CA ASP A 142 -10.27 -12.39 -15.46
C ASP A 142 -8.81 -12.64 -15.05
N GLU A 143 -8.41 -13.90 -15.11
CA GLU A 143 -7.12 -14.43 -14.65
C GLU A 143 -5.92 -13.71 -15.27
N LYS A 144 -5.96 -13.46 -16.58
CA LYS A 144 -4.84 -12.85 -17.31
C LYS A 144 -4.66 -11.40 -16.91
N GLN A 145 -5.78 -10.67 -16.77
CA GLN A 145 -5.77 -9.30 -16.28
C GLN A 145 -5.34 -9.24 -14.81
N ALA A 146 -5.80 -10.16 -13.95
CA ALA A 146 -5.43 -10.21 -12.53
C ALA A 146 -3.93 -10.49 -12.33
N MET A 147 -3.38 -11.48 -13.05
CA MET A 147 -1.95 -11.78 -13.05
C MET A 147 -1.13 -10.58 -13.53
N MET A 148 -1.52 -9.95 -14.65
CA MET A 148 -0.83 -8.77 -15.18
C MET A 148 -0.83 -7.60 -14.17
N GLU A 149 -1.96 -7.30 -13.54
CA GLU A 149 -2.06 -6.22 -12.56
C GLU A 149 -1.21 -6.49 -11.31
N ALA A 150 -1.24 -7.73 -10.77
CA ALA A 150 -0.40 -8.10 -9.64
C ALA A 150 1.11 -8.00 -9.97
N VAL A 151 1.51 -8.39 -11.19
CA VAL A 151 2.90 -8.26 -11.67
C VAL A 151 3.32 -6.79 -11.79
N ILE A 152 2.50 -5.94 -12.41
CA ILE A 152 2.77 -4.49 -12.51
C ILE A 152 3.02 -3.91 -11.12
N LEU A 153 2.20 -4.26 -10.13
CA LEU A 153 2.33 -3.76 -8.76
C LEU A 153 3.60 -4.28 -8.07
N CYS A 154 3.96 -5.55 -8.23
CA CYS A 154 5.22 -6.09 -7.69
C CYS A 154 6.46 -5.44 -8.34
N ARG A 155 6.46 -5.24 -9.66
CA ARG A 155 7.55 -4.53 -10.37
C ARG A 155 7.66 -3.08 -9.90
N MET A 156 6.53 -2.37 -9.83
CA MET A 156 6.49 -0.93 -9.53
C MET A 156 6.79 -0.60 -8.06
N MET A 157 6.33 -1.41 -7.11
CA MET A 157 6.39 -1.11 -5.67
C MET A 157 7.53 -1.83 -4.94
N LEU A 158 7.93 -3.02 -5.40
CA LEU A 158 8.98 -3.84 -4.77
C LEU A 158 10.24 -3.99 -5.64
N GLY A 159 10.19 -3.58 -6.92
CA GLY A 159 11.27 -3.80 -7.87
C GLY A 159 11.46 -5.27 -8.25
N CYS A 160 10.41 -6.11 -8.20
CA CYS A 160 10.51 -7.51 -8.58
C CYS A 160 10.75 -7.68 -10.09
N GLU A 161 11.64 -8.59 -10.49
CA GLU A 161 11.94 -8.85 -11.91
C GLU A 161 10.94 -9.83 -12.52
N PHE A 162 10.70 -10.98 -11.87
CA PHE A 162 9.85 -12.06 -12.41
C PHE A 162 10.20 -12.43 -13.87
N GLU A 163 11.46 -12.81 -14.11
CA GLU A 163 12.10 -13.00 -15.43
C GLU A 163 11.29 -13.85 -16.45
N ALA A 164 10.45 -14.78 -15.96
CA ALA A 164 9.60 -15.63 -16.80
C ALA A 164 8.37 -14.90 -17.40
N LEU A 165 8.12 -13.64 -17.04
CA LEU A 165 6.95 -12.86 -17.44
C LEU A 165 7.32 -11.64 -18.28
N PRO A 166 6.54 -11.30 -19.34
CA PRO A 166 6.84 -10.17 -20.21
C PRO A 166 6.70 -8.83 -19.47
N GLU A 167 7.20 -7.75 -20.07
CA GLU A 167 6.97 -6.41 -19.54
C GLU A 167 5.56 -5.90 -19.81
N TYR A 168 4.93 -5.37 -18.76
CA TYR A 168 3.56 -4.88 -18.77
C TYR A 168 3.55 -3.37 -18.48
N GLY A 169 3.11 -2.57 -19.44
CA GLY A 169 3.01 -1.12 -19.26
C GLY A 169 1.98 -0.74 -18.19
N ILE A 170 2.31 0.22 -17.32
CA ILE A 170 1.48 0.68 -16.19
C ILE A 170 0.06 1.09 -16.63
N GLY A 171 -0.12 1.55 -17.87
CA GLY A 171 -1.45 1.87 -18.43
C GLY A 171 -2.42 0.68 -18.57
N ASN A 172 -2.00 -0.55 -18.27
CA ASN A 172 -2.87 -1.72 -18.16
C ASN A 172 -3.39 -1.99 -16.74
N LEU A 173 -2.85 -1.30 -15.73
CA LEU A 173 -3.29 -1.37 -14.33
C LEU A 173 -4.70 -0.78 -14.18
N GLU A 174 -5.58 -1.47 -13.45
CA GLU A 174 -6.99 -1.10 -13.28
C GLU A 174 -7.74 -0.82 -14.60
N ASN A 175 -7.39 -1.50 -15.70
CA ASN A 175 -7.99 -1.26 -17.03
C ASN A 175 -9.44 -1.79 -17.13
N THR A 176 -10.38 -1.06 -16.53
CA THR A 176 -11.81 -1.41 -16.45
C THR A 176 -12.48 -1.68 -17.80
N LYS A 177 -11.90 -1.21 -18.92
CA LYS A 177 -12.41 -1.45 -20.28
C LYS A 177 -12.33 -2.91 -20.72
N VAL A 178 -11.45 -3.73 -20.12
CA VAL A 178 -11.35 -5.17 -20.40
C VAL A 178 -12.06 -6.03 -19.36
N TYR A 179 -12.53 -5.46 -18.24
CA TYR A 179 -13.34 -6.17 -17.28
C TYR A 179 -14.72 -6.49 -17.89
N LYS A 180 -15.28 -7.64 -17.51
CA LYS A 180 -16.63 -8.04 -17.92
C LYS A 180 -17.63 -7.54 -16.89
N LYS A 181 -18.76 -6.98 -17.30
CA LYS A 181 -19.85 -6.65 -16.37
C LYS A 181 -20.33 -7.95 -15.70
N LEU A 182 -20.54 -7.94 -14.39
CA LEU A 182 -21.30 -8.99 -13.73
C LEU A 182 -22.80 -8.74 -13.99
N ASP A 183 -23.50 -9.78 -14.41
CA ASP A 183 -24.96 -9.75 -14.42
C ASP A 183 -25.47 -9.54 -13.00
N ALA A 184 -26.56 -8.78 -12.87
CA ALA A 184 -27.20 -8.63 -11.57
C ALA A 184 -27.72 -10.01 -11.13
N PRO A 185 -27.53 -10.43 -9.86
CA PRO A 185 -28.14 -11.66 -9.38
C PRO A 185 -29.66 -11.53 -9.51
N ASP A 186 -30.31 -12.54 -10.09
CA ASP A 186 -31.76 -12.59 -10.19
C ASP A 186 -32.38 -12.40 -8.80
N ALA A 187 -33.16 -11.31 -8.65
CA ALA A 187 -33.82 -10.99 -7.40
C ALA A 187 -34.93 -12.02 -7.13
N LYS A 188 -34.69 -12.91 -6.15
CA LYS A 188 -35.65 -13.87 -5.61
C LYS A 188 -36.42 -13.31 -4.43
#